data_AF-A0A3B0PHE6-F1
#
_entry.id   AF-A0A3B0PHE6-F1
#
_cell.length_a   1.000
_cell.length_b   1.000
_cell.length_c   1.000
_cell.angle_alpha   90.00
_cell.angle_beta   90.00
_cell.angle_gamma   90.00
#
_symmetry.space_group_name_H-M   'P 1'
#
loop_
_entity.id
_entity.type
_entity.pdbx_description
1 polymer ?
#
loop_
_entity_poly.entity_id
_entity_poly.type
_entity_poly.pdbx_seq_one_letter_code
_entity_poly.pdbx_strand_id
1 'polypeptide(L)' 'MAAAVPGVVVDGNDLLASYDVIKEAVEFARKESRPVLVEFVTW' A
#
# COMPACT_ATOMS: atom_id res chain seq x y z
N MET A 1 -15.32 -1.74 -15.01
CA MET A 1 -13.86 -1.51 -15.06
C MET A 1 -13.36 -1.54 -13.63
N ALA A 2 -12.56 -2.53 -13.25
CA ALA A 2 -11.75 -2.40 -12.04
C ALA A 2 -10.91 -1.14 -12.26
N ALA A 3 -11.04 -0.15 -11.38
CA ALA A 3 -10.19 1.04 -11.47
C ALA A 3 -8.74 0.56 -11.50
N ALA A 4 -7.91 1.13 -12.39
CA ALA A 4 -6.47 0.85 -12.44
C ALA A 4 -5.81 1.48 -11.19
N VAL A 5 -6.12 0.92 -10.02
CA VAL A 5 -5.59 1.30 -8.73
C VAL A 5 -4.23 0.61 -8.62
N PRO A 6 -3.13 1.37 -8.46
CA PRO A 6 -1.84 0.77 -8.18
C PRO A 6 -1.92 -0.06 -6.90
N GLY A 7 -1.32 -1.25 -6.92
CA GLY A 7 -1.35 -2.20 -5.81
C GLY A 7 0.05 -2.61 -5.39
N VAL A 8 0.26 -2.83 -4.09
CA VAL A 8 1.47 -3.37 -3.49
C VAL A 8 1.12 -4.45 -2.47
N VAL A 9 1.91 -5.53 -2.44
CA VAL A 9 1.76 -6.64 -1.50
C VAL A 9 2.92 -6.60 -0.51
N VAL A 10 2.64 -6.80 0.78
CA VAL A 10 3.63 -6.78 1.86
C VAL A 10 3.39 -7.95 2.82
N ASP A 11 4.45 -8.46 3.45
CA ASP A 11 4.33 -9.40 4.56
C ASP A 11 3.73 -8.68 5.77
N GLY A 12 2.49 -9.06 6.13
CA GLY A 12 1.78 -8.44 7.25
C GLY A 12 2.32 -8.82 8.63
N ASN A 13 3.26 -9.77 8.70
CA ASN A 13 3.93 -10.16 9.95
C ASN A 13 5.22 -9.37 10.19
N ASP A 14 5.73 -8.64 9.18
CA ASP A 14 6.85 -7.72 9.33
C ASP A 14 6.33 -6.30 9.58
N LEU A 15 6.45 -5.87 10.84
CA LEU A 15 6.00 -4.55 11.29
C LEU A 15 6.75 -3.41 10.59
N LEU A 16 8.05 -3.55 10.35
CA LEU A 16 8.86 -2.50 9.74
C LEU A 16 8.53 -2.37 8.26
N ALA A 17 8.44 -3.50 7.55
CA ALA A 17 8.01 -3.51 6.15
C ALA A 17 6.60 -2.92 6.00
N SER A 18 5.69 -3.26 6.91
CA SER A 18 4.33 -2.71 6.94
C SER A 18 4.32 -1.19 7.11
N TYR A 19 5.13 -0.67 8.04
CA TYR A 19 5.23 0.77 8.28
C TYR A 19 5.79 1.52 7.08
N ASP A 20 6.88 1.02 6.49
CA ASP A 20 7.54 1.65 5.36
C ASP A 20 6.61 1.71 4.14
N VAL A 21 5.93 0.61 3.82
CA VAL A 21 4.97 0.56 2.71
C VAL A 21 3.80 1.52 2.92
N ILE A 22 3.25 1.61 4.14
CA ILE A 22 2.15 2.54 4.43
C ILE A 22 2.61 3.99 4.33
N LYS A 23 3.83 4.31 4.79
CA LYS A 23 4.38 5.65 4.68
C LYS A 23 4.48 6.09 3.22
N GLU A 24 5.03 5.24 2.35
CA GLU A 24 5.11 5.51 0.91
C GLU A 24 3.73 5.59 0.24
N ALA A 25 2.81 4.68 0.59
CA ALA A 25 1.46 4.66 0.06
C ALA A 25 0.69 5.96 0.38
N VAL A 26 0.84 6.47 1.60
CA VAL A 26 0.22 7.73 2.03
C VAL A 26 0.82 8.93 1.28
N GLU A 27 2.14 8.97 1.11
CA GLU A 27 2.82 10.02 0.34
C GLU A 27 2.38 10.02 -1.12
N PHE A 28 2.33 8.83 -1.75
CA PHE A 28 1.81 8.66 -3.11
C PHE A 28 0.36 9.13 -3.23
N ALA A 29 -0.52 8.67 -2.34
CA ALA A 29 -1.94 9.00 -2.41
C ALA A 29 -2.20 10.51 -2.26
N ARG A 30 -1.43 11.18 -1.38
CA ARG A 30 -1.50 12.63 -1.19
C ARG A 30 -0.98 13.40 -2.39
N LYS A 31 0.16 12.99 -2.95
CA LYS A 31 0.81 13.66 -4.08
C LYS A 31 -0.02 13.54 -5.36
N GLU A 32 -0.47 12.33 -5.65
CA GLU A 32 -1.15 12.03 -6.91
C GLU A 32 -2.66 12.22 -6.83
N SER A 33 -3.21 12.48 -5.63
CA SER A 33 -4.67 12.54 -5.37
C SER A 33 -5.40 11.30 -5.89
N ARG A 34 -4.76 10.13 -5.75
CA ARG A 34 -5.24 8.84 -6.27
C ARG A 34 -5.19 7.77 -5.18
N PRO A 35 -6.13 6.81 -5.21
CA PRO A 35 -6.08 5.68 -4.29
C PRO A 35 -4.92 4.74 -4.64
N VAL A 36 -4.47 3.99 -3.64
CA VAL A 36 -3.50 2.89 -3.74
C VAL A 36 -4.00 1.73 -2.89
N LEU A 37 -3.84 0.50 -3.37
CA LEU A 37 -4.18 -0.72 -2.65
C LEU A 37 -2.91 -1.28 -2.00
N VAL A 38 -2.98 -1.58 -0.70
CA VAL A 38 -1.91 -2.27 0.03
C VAL A 38 -2.50 -3.57 0.58
N GLU A 39 -1.95 -4.70 0.16
CA GLU A 39 -2.36 -6.03 0.61
C GLU A 39 -1.35 -6.59 1.62
N PHE A 40 -1.82 -6.82 2.84
CA PHE A 40 -1.03 -7.42 3.92
C PHE A 40 -1.29 -8.91 3.94
N VAL A 41 -0.31 -9.70 3.49
CA VAL A 41 -0.41 -11.15 3.51
C VAL A 41 -0.06 -11.64 4.92
N THR A 42 -1.03 -12.28 5.55
CA THR A 42 -0.88 -12.94 6.85
C THR A 42 -1.27 -14.42 6.73
N TRP A 43 -1.12 -15.18 7.82
CA TRP A 43 -1.55 -16.57 7.94
C TRP A 43 -2.71 -16.72 8.94
#